data_AF-A0AAV3U8H6-F1
#
_entry.id   AF-A0AAV3U8H6-F1
#
_cell.length_a   1.000
_cell.length_b   1.000
_cell.length_c   1.000
_cell.angle_alpha   90.00
_cell.angle_beta   90.00
_cell.angle_gamma   90.00
#
_symmetry.space_group_name_H-M   'P 1'
#
loop_
_entity.id
_entity.type
_entity.pdbx_description
1 polymer ?
#
loop_
_entity_poly.entity_id
_entity_poly.type
_entity_poly.pdbx_seq_one_letter_code
_entity_poly.pdbx_strand_id
1 'polypeptide(L)'
;MIDEYLEPEIAKHVLELIDVSKHKALLIEADGKTVEVSRPLFINQKQNAYAIDSKRWDEAYNMLSSGIANLVKAFIKRHKIISPLTGELLHVTPRRLRYTLATGLAAEGISKRELARILDHTDTQHVNVYFEMAGKIVEHLDKATAKGFSKYLSFFKGRLIESDEDAVNGERDDKHLTFVDDQNPADQADIGVCGESSVCYLDPPYSCYLCPKFQPYRHADHEHVLDCLLVGREERLKKYENARLGIQLDEVIAAVAQVAKLCEVGAHNV
;
A
#
# COMPACT_ATOMS: atom_id res chain seq x y z
N MET A 1 -21.29 -12.27 18.52
CA MET A 1 -20.43 -11.21 17.97
C MET A 1 -19.01 -11.74 18.04
N ILE A 2 -18.34 -11.86 16.91
CA ILE A 2 -16.90 -12.11 16.90
C ILE A 2 -16.30 -10.71 16.96
N ASP A 3 -15.58 -10.39 18.04
CA ASP A 3 -14.88 -9.12 18.14
C ASP A 3 -13.79 -9.11 17.08
N GLU A 4 -13.95 -8.26 16.07
CA GLU A 4 -12.95 -8.09 15.02
C GLU A 4 -11.90 -7.10 15.51
N TYR A 5 -10.64 -7.44 15.29
CA TYR A 5 -9.51 -6.59 15.66
C TYR A 5 -9.56 -5.28 14.88
N LEU A 6 -9.54 -4.17 15.60
CA LEU A 6 -9.42 -2.82 15.03
C LEU A 6 -8.06 -2.26 15.44
N GLU A 7 -7.28 -1.87 14.43
CA GLU A 7 -5.97 -1.26 14.64
C GLU A 7 -6.08 0.01 15.51
N PRO A 8 -5.18 0.23 16.50
CA PRO A 8 -5.30 1.34 17.45
C PRO A 8 -5.37 2.73 16.80
N GLU A 9 -4.65 2.97 15.71
CA GLU A 9 -4.68 4.26 14.99
C GLU A 9 -6.04 4.50 14.33
N ILE A 10 -6.60 3.47 13.69
CA ILE A 10 -7.94 3.53 13.09
C ILE A 10 -8.98 3.72 14.20
N ALA A 11 -8.85 3.00 15.31
CA ALA A 11 -9.74 3.13 16.46
C ALA A 11 -9.75 4.56 17.00
N LYS A 12 -8.60 5.23 17.08
CA LYS A 12 -8.51 6.64 17.48
C LYS A 12 -9.34 7.55 16.56
N HIS A 13 -9.18 7.41 15.24
CA HIS A 13 -9.95 8.22 14.29
C HIS A 13 -11.45 7.93 14.30
N VAL A 14 -11.84 6.67 14.51
CA VAL A 14 -13.26 6.29 14.67
C VAL A 14 -13.83 6.92 15.93
N LEU A 15 -13.11 6.88 17.05
CA LEU A 15 -13.54 7.52 18.30
C LEU A 15 -13.65 9.04 18.16
N GLU A 16 -12.70 9.69 17.49
CA GLU A 16 -12.76 11.12 17.17
C GLU A 16 -14.01 11.46 16.33
N LEU A 17 -14.32 10.66 15.31
CA LEU A 17 -15.52 10.83 14.49
C LEU A 17 -16.81 10.66 15.29
N ILE A 18 -16.87 9.67 16.17
CA ILE A 18 -18.00 9.44 17.07
C ILE A 18 -18.16 10.65 17.99
N ASP A 19 -17.08 11.15 18.59
CA ASP A 19 -17.11 12.26 19.53
C ASP A 19 -17.63 13.56 18.90
N VAL A 20 -17.12 13.91 17.72
CA VAL A 20 -17.61 15.04 16.92
C VAL A 20 -19.10 14.91 16.56
N SER A 21 -19.60 13.68 16.47
CA SER A 21 -20.98 13.37 16.10
C SER A 21 -21.94 13.33 17.28
N LYS A 22 -21.47 13.08 18.52
CA LYS A 22 -22.31 12.97 19.73
C LYS A 22 -23.14 14.22 19.99
N HIS A 23 -22.58 15.39 19.72
CA HIS A 23 -23.24 16.67 20.00
C HIS A 23 -24.30 17.08 18.95
N LYS A 24 -24.48 16.28 17.90
CA LYS A 24 -25.48 16.56 16.85
C LYS A 24 -26.77 15.80 17.15
N ALA A 25 -27.84 16.55 17.37
CA ALA A 25 -29.19 16.02 17.39
C ALA A 25 -29.65 15.76 15.94
N LEU A 26 -29.93 14.49 15.62
CA LEU A 26 -30.40 14.08 14.30
C LEU A 26 -31.90 13.88 14.38
N LEU A 27 -32.63 14.96 14.14
CA LEU A 27 -34.09 15.00 14.23
C LEU A 27 -34.69 14.89 12.83
N ILE A 28 -35.78 14.15 12.72
CA ILE A 28 -36.63 14.13 11.54
C ILE A 28 -38.09 14.33 11.96
N GLU A 29 -38.94 14.77 11.04
CA GLU A 29 -40.39 14.66 11.23
C GLU A 29 -40.90 13.38 10.59
N ALA A 30 -41.42 12.48 11.41
CA ALA A 30 -42.10 11.25 11.00
C ALA A 30 -43.54 11.30 11.48
N ASP A 31 -44.49 11.28 10.56
CA ASP A 31 -45.94 11.22 10.83
C ASP A 31 -46.43 12.29 11.85
N GLY A 32 -45.92 13.52 11.73
CA GLY A 32 -46.29 14.65 12.60
C GLY A 32 -45.64 14.65 13.99
N LYS A 33 -44.65 13.77 14.21
CA LYS A 33 -43.82 13.77 15.42
C LYS A 33 -42.35 13.95 15.06
N THR A 34 -41.66 14.74 15.87
CA THR A 34 -40.20 14.83 15.80
C THR A 34 -39.60 13.57 16.43
N VAL A 35 -38.85 12.81 15.63
CA VAL A 35 -38.19 11.57 16.07
C VAL A 35 -36.68 11.77 15.93
N GLU A 36 -35.95 11.42 16.99
CA GLU A 36 -34.49 11.34 16.93
C GLU A 36 -34.09 9.98 16.35
N VAL A 37 -33.23 10.00 15.33
CA VAL A 37 -32.81 8.80 14.61
C VAL A 37 -31.39 8.38 14.97
N SER A 38 -31.05 7.14 14.58
CA SER A 38 -29.72 6.59 14.79
C SER A 38 -28.62 7.49 14.20
N ARG A 39 -27.47 7.56 14.87
CA ARG A 39 -26.32 8.37 14.43
C ARG A 39 -25.39 7.51 13.58
N PRO A 40 -25.32 7.71 12.26
CA PRO A 40 -24.32 7.04 11.44
C PRO A 40 -22.93 7.62 11.69
N LEU A 41 -21.89 6.81 11.48
CA LEU A 41 -20.50 7.25 11.57
C LEU A 41 -20.19 8.37 10.56
N PHE A 42 -20.80 8.30 9.37
CA PHE A 42 -20.71 9.32 8.33
C PHE A 42 -22.05 10.02 8.15
N ILE A 43 -22.19 11.19 8.77
CA ILE A 43 -23.44 11.98 8.77
C ILE A 43 -23.56 12.79 7.46
N ASN A 44 -24.66 12.58 6.74
CA ASN A 44 -25.08 13.44 5.65
C ASN A 44 -25.91 14.62 6.17
N GLN A 45 -25.30 15.81 6.22
CA GLN A 45 -26.00 17.02 6.67
C GLN A 45 -27.16 17.44 5.77
N LYS A 46 -27.14 17.05 4.49
CA LYS A 46 -28.22 17.37 3.54
C LYS A 46 -29.39 16.40 3.62
N GLN A 47 -29.30 15.40 4.50
CA GLN A 47 -30.20 14.26 4.59
C GLN A 47 -30.26 13.42 3.29
N ASN A 48 -30.67 12.18 3.44
CA ASN A 48 -30.89 11.23 2.36
C ASN A 48 -32.35 11.32 1.93
N ALA A 49 -32.62 12.12 0.90
CA ALA A 49 -33.96 12.32 0.36
C ALA A 49 -34.65 10.98 0.01
N TYR A 50 -33.92 10.05 -0.61
CA TYR A 50 -34.46 8.73 -0.96
C TYR A 50 -34.89 7.91 0.28
N ALA A 51 -34.15 8.01 1.38
CA ALA A 51 -34.53 7.35 2.63
C ALA A 51 -35.78 7.99 3.24
N ILE A 52 -35.86 9.32 3.25
CA ILE A 52 -37.02 10.08 3.74
C ILE A 52 -38.27 9.75 2.92
N ASP A 53 -38.18 9.80 1.59
CA ASP A 53 -39.30 9.52 0.68
C ASP A 53 -39.80 8.08 0.84
N SER A 54 -38.89 7.15 1.13
CA SER A 54 -39.21 5.73 1.39
C SER A 54 -39.65 5.45 2.82
N LYS A 55 -39.81 6.47 3.68
CA LYS A 55 -40.12 6.35 5.11
C LYS A 55 -39.09 5.52 5.91
N ARG A 56 -37.84 5.45 5.44
CA ARG A 56 -36.71 4.80 6.11
C ARG A 56 -35.97 5.83 6.96
N TRP A 57 -36.66 6.26 8.01
CA TRP A 57 -36.26 7.30 8.95
C TRP A 57 -34.87 7.09 9.55
N ASP A 58 -34.54 5.86 9.95
CA ASP A 58 -33.25 5.53 10.56
C ASP A 58 -32.06 5.77 9.63
N GLU A 59 -32.31 5.82 8.31
CA GLU A 59 -31.29 6.06 7.29
C GLU A 59 -31.28 7.50 6.78
N ALA A 60 -32.12 8.38 7.34
CA ALA A 60 -32.29 9.75 6.87
C ALA A 60 -30.98 10.56 6.89
N TYR A 61 -30.03 10.22 7.75
CA TYR A 61 -28.73 10.89 7.83
C TYR A 61 -27.56 10.04 7.28
N ASN A 62 -27.84 8.87 6.68
CA ASN A 62 -26.79 8.03 6.13
C ASN A 62 -26.14 8.72 4.92
N MET A 63 -24.80 8.74 4.91
CA MET A 63 -24.04 9.20 3.75
C MET A 63 -24.28 8.31 2.54
N LEU A 64 -24.61 8.94 1.41
CA LEU A 64 -24.73 8.26 0.13
C LEU A 64 -23.35 7.80 -0.36
N SER A 65 -23.34 6.76 -1.20
CA SER A 65 -22.12 6.25 -1.85
C SER A 65 -21.35 7.34 -2.61
N SER A 66 -22.06 8.31 -3.20
CA SER A 66 -21.46 9.49 -3.84
C SER A 66 -20.73 10.40 -2.86
N GLY A 67 -21.23 10.56 -1.63
CA GLY A 67 -20.58 11.32 -0.57
C GLY A 67 -19.24 10.71 -0.17
N ILE A 68 -19.21 9.39 0.05
CA ILE A 68 -17.98 8.65 0.35
C ILE A 68 -16.99 8.75 -0.81
N ALA A 69 -17.45 8.58 -2.05
CA ALA A 69 -16.58 8.74 -3.23
C ALA A 69 -15.98 10.16 -3.33
N ASN A 70 -16.75 11.19 -2.97
CA ASN A 70 -16.26 12.57 -2.97
C ASN A 70 -15.23 12.82 -1.85
N LEU A 71 -15.38 12.20 -0.67
CA LEU A 71 -14.38 12.28 0.39
C LEU A 71 -13.04 11.72 -0.08
N VAL A 72 -13.05 10.56 -0.73
CA VAL A 72 -11.84 9.94 -1.31
C VAL A 72 -11.22 10.85 -2.37
N LYS A 73 -12.02 11.41 -3.29
CA LYS A 73 -11.52 12.35 -4.30
C LYS A 73 -10.93 13.63 -3.69
N ALA A 74 -11.57 14.16 -2.64
CA ALA A 74 -11.11 15.34 -1.94
C ALA A 74 -9.77 15.10 -1.24
N PHE A 75 -9.57 13.90 -0.68
CA PHE A 75 -8.28 13.49 -0.11
C PHE A 75 -7.18 13.52 -1.17
N ILE A 76 -7.38 12.88 -2.32
CA ILE A 76 -6.42 12.90 -3.43
C ILE A 76 -6.06 14.32 -3.87
N LYS A 77 -7.06 15.18 -4.04
CA LYS A 77 -6.86 16.59 -4.44
C LYS A 77 -6.08 17.37 -3.38
N ARG A 78 -6.40 17.20 -2.09
CA ARG A 78 -5.76 17.89 -0.97
C ARG A 78 -4.29 17.52 -0.84
N HIS A 79 -3.96 16.24 -1.02
CA HIS A 79 -2.60 15.72 -0.93
C HIS A 79 -1.84 15.74 -2.26
N LYS A 80 -2.45 16.26 -3.35
CA LYS A 80 -1.86 16.34 -4.69
C LYS A 80 -1.24 15.02 -5.15
N ILE A 81 -1.95 13.90 -4.93
CA ILE A 81 -1.44 12.58 -5.30
C ILE A 81 -1.53 12.42 -6.82
N ILE A 82 -0.38 12.31 -7.47
CA ILE A 82 -0.24 12.19 -8.93
C ILE A 82 -0.08 10.72 -9.31
N SER A 83 -0.79 10.33 -10.37
CA SER A 83 -0.65 9.02 -11.00
C SER A 83 0.68 8.92 -11.75
N PRO A 84 1.55 7.94 -11.45
CA PRO A 84 2.81 7.77 -12.15
C PRO A 84 2.62 7.36 -13.63
N LEU A 85 1.47 6.73 -13.96
CA LEU A 85 1.17 6.32 -15.34
C LEU A 85 0.71 7.47 -16.22
N THR A 86 -0.10 8.39 -15.67
CA THR A 86 -0.76 9.43 -16.47
C THR A 86 -0.17 10.82 -16.27
N GLY A 87 0.62 11.05 -15.21
CA GLY A 87 1.13 12.37 -14.85
C GLY A 87 0.06 13.35 -14.32
N GLU A 88 -1.19 12.89 -14.19
CA GLU A 88 -2.33 13.68 -13.71
C GLU A 88 -2.74 13.27 -12.29
N LEU A 89 -3.64 14.04 -11.66
CA LEU A 89 -4.23 13.67 -10.37
C LEU A 89 -4.81 12.25 -10.41
N LEU A 90 -4.46 11.44 -9.40
CA LEU A 90 -4.85 10.03 -9.37
C LEU A 90 -6.39 9.89 -9.31
N HIS A 91 -6.97 9.25 -10.32
CA HIS A 91 -8.41 8.99 -10.32
C HIS A 91 -8.76 7.79 -9.43
N VAL A 92 -9.29 8.05 -8.23
CA VAL A 92 -9.66 7.01 -7.25
C VAL A 92 -11.17 6.96 -7.02
N THR A 93 -11.70 5.75 -6.90
CA THR A 93 -13.08 5.47 -6.49
C THR A 93 -13.09 4.38 -5.39
N PRO A 94 -14.14 4.30 -4.55
CA PRO A 94 -14.27 3.22 -3.57
C PRO A 94 -14.19 1.82 -4.22
N ARG A 95 -14.77 1.66 -5.40
CA ARG A 95 -14.67 0.43 -6.19
C ARG A 95 -13.23 0.10 -6.57
N ARG A 96 -12.44 1.10 -7.02
CA ARG A 96 -11.02 0.91 -7.35
C ARG A 96 -10.23 0.45 -6.13
N LEU A 97 -10.46 1.05 -4.96
CA LEU A 97 -9.79 0.65 -3.71
C LEU A 97 -10.13 -0.79 -3.32
N ARG A 98 -11.41 -1.16 -3.39
CA ARG A 98 -11.85 -2.55 -3.15
C ARG A 98 -11.17 -3.54 -4.09
N TYR A 99 -11.13 -3.24 -5.39
CA TYR A 99 -10.44 -4.08 -6.36
C TYR A 99 -8.95 -4.17 -6.07
N THR A 100 -8.29 -3.04 -5.77
CA THR A 100 -6.85 -3.01 -5.46
C THR A 100 -6.52 -3.91 -4.29
N LEU A 101 -7.26 -3.78 -3.18
CA LEU A 101 -7.12 -4.65 -2.02
C LEU A 101 -7.35 -6.12 -2.38
N ALA A 102 -8.46 -6.41 -3.06
CA ALA A 102 -8.85 -7.78 -3.36
C ALA A 102 -7.90 -8.48 -4.33
N THR A 103 -7.47 -7.79 -5.39
CA THR A 103 -6.50 -8.33 -6.34
C THR A 103 -5.13 -8.46 -5.70
N GLY A 104 -4.72 -7.52 -4.84
CA GLY A 104 -3.47 -7.62 -4.08
C GLY A 104 -3.45 -8.86 -3.20
N LEU A 105 -4.47 -9.05 -2.36
CA LEU A 105 -4.60 -10.23 -1.51
C LEU A 105 -4.72 -11.54 -2.31
N ALA A 106 -5.43 -11.52 -3.44
CA ALA A 106 -5.54 -12.67 -4.33
C ALA A 106 -4.19 -13.04 -4.97
N ALA A 107 -3.41 -12.04 -5.38
CA ALA A 107 -2.06 -12.23 -5.87
C ALA A 107 -1.14 -12.74 -4.74
N GLU A 108 -1.40 -12.30 -3.51
CA GLU A 108 -0.81 -12.84 -2.29
C GLU A 108 -1.29 -14.27 -1.95
N GLY A 109 -2.07 -14.95 -2.80
CA GLY A 109 -2.48 -16.33 -2.54
C GLY A 109 -3.41 -16.51 -1.34
N ILE A 110 -4.13 -15.46 -0.91
CA ILE A 110 -5.17 -15.59 0.11
C ILE A 110 -6.20 -16.65 -0.29
N SER A 111 -6.79 -17.34 0.69
CA SER A 111 -7.89 -18.27 0.38
C SER A 111 -9.15 -17.53 -0.07
N LYS A 112 -9.93 -18.14 -0.97
CA LYS A 112 -11.22 -17.58 -1.45
C LYS A 112 -12.18 -17.24 -0.31
N ARG A 113 -12.19 -18.06 0.75
CA ARG A 113 -13.04 -17.90 1.92
C ARG A 113 -12.62 -16.70 2.78
N GLU A 114 -11.33 -16.52 2.99
CA GLU A 114 -10.81 -15.35 3.73
C GLU A 114 -11.00 -14.06 2.93
N LEU A 115 -10.79 -14.10 1.60
CA LEU A 115 -11.08 -12.95 0.75
C LEU A 115 -12.56 -12.59 0.78
N ALA A 116 -13.46 -13.57 0.69
CA ALA A 116 -14.89 -13.34 0.83
C ALA A 116 -15.22 -12.66 2.17
N ARG A 117 -14.61 -13.11 3.27
CA ARG A 117 -14.79 -12.51 4.59
C ARG A 117 -14.30 -11.06 4.64
N ILE A 118 -13.07 -10.78 4.17
CA ILE A 118 -12.49 -9.42 4.16
C ILE A 118 -13.34 -8.46 3.31
N LEU A 119 -13.91 -8.97 2.22
CA LEU A 119 -14.77 -8.18 1.34
C LEU A 119 -16.22 -8.09 1.82
N ASP A 120 -16.57 -8.69 2.95
CA ASP A 120 -17.93 -8.75 3.48
C ASP A 120 -18.91 -9.38 2.47
N HIS A 121 -18.47 -10.46 1.80
CA HIS A 121 -19.32 -11.29 0.95
C HIS A 121 -19.96 -12.40 1.78
N THR A 122 -21.23 -12.69 1.49
CA THR A 122 -21.94 -13.84 2.08
C THR A 122 -21.38 -15.17 1.61
N ASP A 123 -20.80 -15.23 0.40
CA ASP A 123 -20.23 -16.44 -0.18
C ASP A 123 -19.00 -16.17 -1.07
N THR A 124 -18.51 -17.22 -1.72
CA THR A 124 -17.31 -17.18 -2.56
C THR A 124 -17.60 -17.05 -4.05
N GLN A 125 -18.86 -16.93 -4.49
CA GLN A 125 -19.21 -17.00 -5.92
C GLN A 125 -18.55 -15.89 -6.72
N HIS A 126 -18.43 -14.69 -6.13
CA HIS A 126 -17.92 -13.50 -6.79
C HIS A 126 -16.43 -13.23 -6.55
N VAL A 127 -15.71 -14.06 -5.78
CA VAL A 127 -14.31 -13.78 -5.47
C VAL A 127 -13.36 -14.13 -6.63
N ASN A 128 -13.76 -15.05 -7.51
CA ASN A 128 -12.93 -15.52 -8.64
C ASN A 128 -12.50 -14.37 -9.56
N VAL A 129 -13.31 -13.32 -9.71
CA VAL A 129 -12.98 -12.16 -10.55
C VAL A 129 -11.69 -11.47 -10.10
N TYR A 130 -11.37 -11.52 -8.81
CA TYR A 130 -10.14 -10.92 -8.27
C TYR A 130 -8.92 -11.80 -8.51
N PHE A 131 -9.08 -13.13 -8.50
CA PHE A 131 -8.00 -14.08 -8.81
C PHE A 131 -7.63 -14.05 -10.29
N GLU A 132 -8.62 -13.99 -11.19
CA GLU A 132 -8.37 -13.86 -12.63
C GLU A 132 -7.66 -12.54 -12.95
N MET A 133 -8.03 -11.46 -12.28
CA MET A 133 -7.35 -10.18 -12.40
C MET A 133 -5.94 -10.24 -11.83
N ALA A 134 -5.72 -10.88 -10.67
CA ALA A 134 -4.40 -11.04 -10.08
C ALA A 134 -3.44 -11.78 -11.02
N GLY A 135 -3.85 -12.92 -11.60
CA GLY A 135 -3.02 -13.65 -12.57
C GLY A 135 -2.64 -12.81 -13.79
N LYS A 136 -3.60 -12.04 -14.33
CA LYS A 136 -3.35 -11.10 -15.45
C LYS A 136 -2.43 -9.95 -15.03
N ILE A 137 -2.61 -9.41 -13.83
CA ILE A 137 -1.79 -8.30 -13.31
C ILE A 137 -0.35 -8.76 -13.12
N VAL A 138 -0.10 -9.94 -12.54
CA VAL A 138 1.26 -10.49 -12.39
C VAL A 138 1.91 -10.67 -13.76
N GLU A 139 1.20 -11.30 -14.71
CA GLU A 139 1.70 -11.46 -16.08
C GLU A 139 1.99 -10.11 -16.76
N HIS A 140 1.15 -9.10 -16.53
CA HIS A 140 1.35 -7.75 -17.04
C HIS A 140 2.46 -6.99 -16.32
N LEU A 141 2.67 -7.18 -15.02
CA LEU A 141 3.77 -6.61 -14.25
C LEU A 141 5.09 -7.22 -14.73
N ASP A 142 5.18 -8.54 -14.83
CA ASP A 142 6.34 -9.24 -15.40
C ASP A 142 6.65 -8.72 -16.81
N LYS A 143 5.62 -8.58 -17.67
CA LYS A 143 5.76 -8.00 -19.02
C LYS A 143 6.10 -6.51 -19.02
N ALA A 144 5.59 -5.72 -18.08
CA ALA A 144 5.83 -4.29 -18.00
C ALA A 144 7.25 -4.00 -17.49
N THR A 145 7.71 -4.75 -16.50
CA THR A 145 9.10 -4.81 -16.03
C THR A 145 10.02 -5.21 -17.19
N ALA A 146 9.68 -6.24 -17.96
CA ALA A 146 10.44 -6.66 -19.14
C ALA A 146 10.39 -5.65 -20.32
N LYS A 147 9.30 -4.88 -20.47
CA LYS A 147 9.12 -3.89 -21.56
C LYS A 147 9.56 -2.47 -21.18
N GLY A 148 10.23 -2.28 -20.05
CA GLY A 148 10.79 -0.99 -19.65
C GLY A 148 9.77 0.02 -19.10
N PHE A 149 8.65 -0.43 -18.53
CA PHE A 149 7.78 0.43 -17.70
C PHE A 149 8.41 0.75 -16.33
N SER A 150 9.41 -0.01 -15.90
CA SER A 150 10.21 0.28 -14.70
C SER A 150 10.78 1.71 -14.69
N LYS A 151 11.01 2.32 -15.86
CA LYS A 151 11.46 3.71 -15.98
C LYS A 151 10.43 4.76 -15.58
N TYR A 152 9.13 4.41 -15.55
CA TYR A 152 8.04 5.31 -15.17
C TYR A 152 7.58 5.14 -13.73
N LEU A 153 7.97 4.03 -13.09
CA LEU A 153 7.64 3.72 -11.71
C LEU A 153 8.87 4.02 -10.86
N SER A 154 8.90 5.13 -10.12
CA SER A 154 9.99 5.38 -9.16
C SER A 154 9.77 4.53 -7.91
N PHE A 155 10.34 3.33 -7.86
CA PHE A 155 10.24 2.44 -6.71
C PHE A 155 11.29 2.79 -5.67
N PHE A 156 12.51 3.10 -6.10
CA PHE A 156 13.51 3.68 -5.22
C PHE A 156 13.12 5.10 -4.82
N LYS A 157 13.06 5.36 -3.51
CA LYS A 157 12.71 6.66 -2.92
C LYS A 157 13.84 7.30 -2.11
N GLY A 158 14.96 6.58 -1.93
CA GLY A 158 16.10 7.01 -1.15
C GLY A 158 17.01 7.98 -1.88
N ARG A 159 18.22 8.18 -1.33
CA ARG A 159 19.25 9.06 -1.88
C ARG A 159 20.60 8.34 -1.91
N LEU A 160 21.24 8.31 -3.08
CA LEU A 160 22.61 7.78 -3.22
C LEU A 160 23.63 8.65 -2.47
N ILE A 161 24.58 7.98 -1.84
CA ILE A 161 25.72 8.57 -1.13
C ILE A 161 27.03 7.99 -1.68
N GLU A 162 28.11 8.79 -1.68
CA GLU A 162 29.43 8.30 -2.10
C GLU A 162 30.18 7.67 -0.91
N SER A 163 30.05 8.27 0.28
CA SER A 163 30.68 7.84 1.52
C SER A 163 29.83 8.18 2.76
N ASP A 164 30.29 7.76 3.93
CA ASP A 164 29.66 8.04 5.23
C ASP A 164 29.54 9.54 5.53
N GLU A 165 30.47 10.35 5.02
CA GLU A 165 30.46 11.80 5.24
C GLU A 165 29.24 12.48 4.61
N ASP A 166 28.69 11.87 3.54
CA ASP A 166 27.49 12.36 2.85
C ASP A 166 26.18 11.82 3.47
N ALA A 167 26.30 10.85 4.37
CA ALA A 167 25.18 10.10 4.93
C ALA A 167 24.63 10.75 6.20
N VAL A 168 23.30 10.80 6.32
CA VAL A 168 22.65 11.01 7.61
C VAL A 168 22.92 9.79 8.48
N ASN A 169 23.60 9.99 9.62
CA ASN A 169 24.09 8.96 10.55
C ASN A 169 25.27 8.11 10.03
N GLY A 170 26.07 8.59 9.07
CA GLY A 170 27.23 7.81 8.58
C GLY A 170 28.23 7.45 9.68
N GLU A 171 28.36 8.30 10.70
CA GLU A 171 29.22 8.10 11.86
C GLU A 171 28.72 7.06 12.87
N ARG A 172 27.54 6.46 12.64
CA ARG A 172 26.89 5.53 13.56
C ARG A 172 26.88 4.11 13.02
N ASP A 173 27.74 3.26 13.56
CA ASP A 173 27.83 1.83 13.20
C ASP A 173 26.48 1.09 13.26
N ASP A 174 25.56 1.47 14.16
CA ASP A 174 24.23 0.86 14.28
C ASP A 174 23.26 1.18 13.12
N LYS A 175 23.70 2.01 12.18
CA LYS A 175 22.91 2.48 11.04
C LYS A 175 23.39 1.94 9.69
N HIS A 176 24.53 1.27 9.68
CA HIS A 176 25.05 0.59 8.50
C HIS A 176 24.20 -0.65 8.21
N LEU A 177 23.84 -0.83 6.94
CA LEU A 177 22.95 -1.88 6.48
C LEU A 177 23.74 -2.85 5.61
N THR A 178 23.76 -4.11 6.03
CA THR A 178 24.38 -5.20 5.29
C THR A 178 23.30 -6.05 4.64
N PHE A 179 23.45 -6.32 3.35
CA PHE A 179 22.75 -7.39 2.67
C PHE A 179 23.37 -8.73 3.06
N VAL A 180 22.53 -9.69 3.41
CA VAL A 180 22.93 -11.08 3.64
C VAL A 180 22.06 -11.95 2.76
N ASP A 181 22.68 -12.81 1.94
CA ASP A 181 21.92 -13.73 1.11
C ASP A 181 21.31 -14.87 1.96
N ASP A 182 20.03 -15.17 1.71
CA ASP A 182 19.28 -16.18 2.45
C ASP A 182 19.82 -17.59 2.20
N GLN A 183 20.36 -17.86 1.00
CA GLN A 183 20.87 -19.18 0.62
C GLN A 183 22.33 -19.35 1.02
N ASN A 184 23.10 -18.27 1.05
CA ASN A 184 24.48 -18.24 1.46
C ASN A 184 24.74 -17.13 2.48
N PRO A 185 24.56 -17.38 3.79
CA PRO A 185 24.77 -16.37 4.85
C PRO A 185 26.21 -15.84 4.97
N ALA A 186 27.17 -16.48 4.30
CA ALA A 186 28.55 -16.00 4.20
C ALA A 186 28.73 -14.92 3.11
N ASP A 187 27.74 -14.77 2.23
CA ASP A 187 27.67 -13.73 1.22
C ASP A 187 27.03 -12.49 1.84
N GLN A 188 27.87 -11.52 2.17
CA GLN A 188 27.48 -10.28 2.83
C GLN A 188 28.02 -9.10 2.05
N ALA A 189 27.14 -8.14 1.74
CA ALA A 189 27.51 -6.91 1.07
C ALA A 189 27.05 -5.71 1.90
N ASP A 190 27.95 -4.75 2.14
CA ASP A 190 27.54 -3.47 2.69
C ASP A 190 26.80 -2.67 1.62
N ILE A 191 25.56 -2.29 1.91
CA ILE A 191 24.65 -1.69 0.92
C ILE A 191 24.29 -0.24 1.21
N GLY A 192 24.61 0.31 2.39
CA GLY A 192 24.32 1.71 2.70
C GLY A 192 23.94 2.00 4.14
N VAL A 193 23.46 3.22 4.38
CA VAL A 193 23.14 3.74 5.72
C VAL A 193 21.66 4.06 5.88
N CYS A 194 21.11 3.76 7.05
CA CYS A 194 19.76 4.14 7.45
C CYS A 194 19.72 5.58 8.00
N GLY A 195 19.00 6.48 7.31
CA GLY A 195 18.78 7.85 7.76
C GLY A 195 17.73 8.01 8.87
N GLU A 196 17.20 6.93 9.45
CA GLU A 196 16.23 7.00 10.55
C GLU A 196 16.89 7.42 11.86
N SER A 197 16.33 8.41 12.55
CA SER A 197 16.87 8.89 13.83
C SER A 197 16.66 7.89 14.97
N SER A 198 15.52 7.21 14.98
CA SER A 198 15.17 6.16 15.95
C SER A 198 15.67 4.78 15.51
N VAL A 199 15.57 3.76 16.37
CA VAL A 199 15.79 2.37 15.95
C VAL A 199 14.77 2.02 14.86
N CYS A 200 15.24 1.43 13.76
CA CYS A 200 14.39 0.93 12.68
C CYS A 200 14.12 -0.55 12.92
N TYR A 201 12.85 -0.96 12.82
CA TYR A 201 12.41 -2.35 13.03
C TYR A 201 11.98 -3.03 11.73
N LEU A 202 12.29 -2.41 10.58
CA LEU A 202 12.05 -2.99 9.26
C LEU A 202 13.16 -3.96 8.89
N ASP A 203 12.89 -4.84 7.93
CA ASP A 203 13.78 -5.94 7.55
C ASP A 203 14.66 -5.56 6.35
N PRO A 204 15.97 -5.30 6.52
CA PRO A 204 16.91 -5.06 5.43
C PRO A 204 17.29 -6.38 4.73
N PRO A 205 17.53 -6.39 3.42
CA PRO A 205 17.41 -5.28 2.46
C PRO A 205 15.97 -5.01 2.02
N TYR A 206 15.04 -5.93 2.29
CA TYR A 206 13.74 -6.04 1.64
C TYR A 206 12.88 -4.78 1.79
N SER A 207 13.01 -4.10 2.93
CA SER A 207 12.26 -2.87 3.21
C SER A 207 13.03 -1.60 2.85
N CYS A 208 14.36 -1.69 2.74
CA CYS A 208 15.25 -0.52 2.65
C CYS A 208 15.23 0.12 1.27
N TYR A 209 15.25 -0.66 0.17
CA TYR A 209 15.28 -0.09 -1.19
C TYR A 209 13.99 0.68 -1.56
N LEU A 210 12.87 0.41 -0.88
CA LEU A 210 11.63 1.16 -1.03
C LEU A 210 11.50 2.34 -0.05
N CYS A 211 12.37 2.38 0.95
CA CYS A 211 12.31 3.37 2.02
C CYS A 211 12.91 4.72 1.57
N PRO A 212 12.23 5.86 1.80
CA PRO A 212 12.77 7.17 1.48
C PRO A 212 13.98 7.58 2.36
N LYS A 213 14.21 6.87 3.47
CA LYS A 213 15.31 7.13 4.41
C LYS A 213 16.56 6.31 4.10
N PHE A 214 16.51 5.42 3.12
CA PHE A 214 17.64 4.58 2.76
C PHE A 214 18.66 5.38 1.94
N GLN A 215 19.93 5.24 2.31
CA GLN A 215 21.06 5.92 1.67
C GLN A 215 22.06 4.89 1.13
N PRO A 216 21.83 4.32 -0.08
CA PRO A 216 22.73 3.32 -0.64
C PRO A 216 24.08 3.90 -1.06
N TYR A 217 25.15 3.15 -0.81
CA TYR A 217 26.49 3.50 -1.29
C TYR A 217 26.58 3.31 -2.80
N ARG A 218 27.07 4.32 -3.50
CA ARG A 218 27.22 4.22 -4.96
C ARG A 218 28.15 3.09 -5.40
N HIS A 219 29.17 2.81 -4.61
CA HIS A 219 30.21 1.82 -4.89
C HIS A 219 29.84 0.41 -4.42
N ALA A 220 28.70 0.23 -3.75
CA ALA A 220 28.24 -1.09 -3.34
C ALA A 220 27.73 -1.90 -4.54
N ASP A 221 27.90 -3.22 -4.47
CA ASP A 221 27.51 -4.15 -5.53
C ASP A 221 26.00 -4.45 -5.48
N HIS A 222 25.21 -3.47 -5.90
CA HIS A 222 23.76 -3.60 -5.97
C HIS A 222 23.29 -4.53 -7.10
N GLU A 223 24.16 -4.83 -8.07
CA GLU A 223 23.89 -5.79 -9.14
C GLU A 223 23.91 -7.22 -8.59
N HIS A 224 24.89 -7.53 -7.73
CA HIS A 224 24.91 -8.79 -6.97
C HIS A 224 23.67 -8.97 -6.10
N VAL A 225 23.24 -7.93 -5.38
CA VAL A 225 22.00 -7.96 -4.59
C VAL A 225 20.78 -8.25 -5.48
N LEU A 226 20.73 -7.65 -6.69
CA LEU A 226 19.65 -7.89 -7.65
C LEU A 226 19.61 -9.36 -8.11
N ASP A 227 20.77 -9.92 -8.44
CA ASP A 227 20.89 -11.31 -8.89
C ASP A 227 20.47 -12.29 -7.80
N CYS A 228 20.91 -12.10 -6.55
CA CYS A 228 20.46 -12.90 -5.41
C CYS A 228 18.93 -12.86 -5.23
N LEU A 229 18.31 -11.68 -5.35
CA LEU A 229 16.87 -11.53 -5.25
C LEU A 229 16.11 -12.19 -6.42
N LEU A 230 16.64 -12.13 -7.64
CA LEU A 230 16.06 -12.79 -8.82
C LEU A 230 16.10 -14.32 -8.70
N VAL A 231 17.26 -14.87 -8.32
CA VAL A 231 17.43 -16.31 -8.07
C VAL A 231 16.51 -16.77 -6.95
N GLY A 232 16.52 -16.05 -5.83
CA GLY A 232 15.66 -16.33 -4.68
C GLY A 232 14.17 -16.24 -5.01
N ARG A 233 13.76 -15.37 -5.94
CA ARG A 233 12.38 -15.32 -6.44
C ARG A 233 12.03 -16.56 -7.26
N GLU A 234 12.87 -16.94 -8.21
CA GLU A 234 12.61 -18.10 -9.08
C GLU A 234 12.51 -19.40 -8.27
N GLU A 235 13.38 -19.59 -7.27
CA GLU A 235 13.33 -20.74 -6.37
C GLU A 235 12.08 -20.77 -5.50
N ARG A 236 11.65 -19.62 -4.97
CA ARG A 236 10.40 -19.51 -4.18
C ARG A 236 9.17 -19.83 -5.03
N LEU A 237 9.14 -19.37 -6.28
CA LEU A 237 8.08 -19.71 -7.23
C LEU A 237 8.05 -21.20 -7.58
N LYS A 238 9.22 -21.86 -7.67
CA LYS A 238 9.31 -23.32 -7.89
C LYS A 238 8.93 -24.14 -6.65
N LYS A 239 9.29 -23.66 -5.45
CA LYS A 239 9.14 -24.41 -4.19
C LYS A 239 7.76 -24.23 -3.53
N TYR A 240 7.13 -23.08 -3.73
CA TYR A 240 5.83 -22.77 -3.16
C TYR A 240 4.84 -22.47 -4.30
N GLU A 241 3.76 -23.24 -4.42
CA GLU A 241 2.59 -22.90 -5.25
C GLU A 241 1.85 -21.63 -4.76
N ASN A 242 2.46 -20.85 -3.85
CA ASN A 242 1.95 -19.60 -3.32
C ASN A 242 2.70 -18.43 -3.98
N ALA A 243 2.01 -17.75 -4.90
CA ALA A 243 2.41 -16.46 -5.48
C ALA A 243 2.67 -15.34 -4.44
N ARG A 244 2.30 -15.60 -3.17
CA ARG A 244 2.42 -14.74 -1.98
C ARG A 244 3.79 -14.12 -1.74
N LEU A 245 4.87 -14.90 -1.83
CA LEU A 245 6.22 -14.36 -1.63
C LEU A 245 6.82 -13.74 -2.89
N GLY A 246 6.36 -14.15 -4.08
CA GLY A 246 6.93 -13.69 -5.35
C GLY A 246 6.61 -12.22 -5.64
N ILE A 247 5.40 -11.77 -5.29
CA ILE A 247 4.89 -10.43 -5.64
C ILE A 247 5.41 -9.34 -4.69
N GLN A 248 5.61 -9.65 -3.40
CA GLN A 248 6.22 -8.70 -2.46
C GLN A 248 7.68 -8.38 -2.81
N LEU A 249 8.38 -9.28 -3.51
CA LEU A 249 9.75 -9.06 -3.94
C LEU A 249 9.85 -8.25 -5.25
N ASP A 250 8.79 -8.16 -6.05
CA ASP A 250 8.86 -7.51 -7.36
C ASP A 250 9.12 -6.00 -7.26
N GLU A 251 8.52 -5.32 -6.29
CA GLU A 251 8.77 -3.90 -6.04
C GLU A 251 10.20 -3.67 -5.53
N VAL A 252 10.69 -4.57 -4.67
CA VAL A 252 12.06 -4.52 -4.14
C VAL A 252 13.07 -4.77 -5.25
N ILE A 253 12.89 -5.82 -6.05
CA ILE A 253 13.72 -6.15 -7.21
C ILE A 253 13.74 -4.97 -8.18
N ALA A 254 12.60 -4.34 -8.45
CA ALA A 254 12.54 -3.15 -9.30
C ALA A 254 13.27 -1.95 -8.68
N ALA A 255 13.20 -1.74 -7.36
CA ALA A 255 13.92 -0.68 -6.66
C ALA A 255 15.44 -0.92 -6.66
N VAL A 256 15.89 -2.15 -6.42
CA VAL A 256 17.32 -2.53 -6.46
C VAL A 256 17.87 -2.33 -7.87
N ALA A 257 17.14 -2.78 -8.90
CA ALA A 257 17.51 -2.56 -10.30
C ALA A 257 17.61 -1.05 -10.66
N GLN A 258 16.80 -0.20 -10.04
CA GLN A 258 16.92 1.26 -10.20
C GLN A 258 18.18 1.80 -9.53
N VAL A 259 18.51 1.34 -8.33
CA VAL A 259 19.74 1.76 -7.63
C VAL A 259 20.97 1.32 -8.42
N ALA A 260 21.06 0.06 -8.83
CA ALA A 260 22.17 -0.46 -9.64
C ALA A 260 22.40 0.40 -10.89
N LYS A 261 21.34 0.71 -11.63
CA LYS A 261 21.40 1.57 -12.81
C LYS A 261 21.82 3.03 -12.50
N LEU A 262 21.39 3.59 -11.37
CA LEU A 262 21.79 4.94 -10.96
C LEU A 262 23.28 4.99 -10.57
N CYS A 263 23.83 3.89 -10.04
CA CYS A 263 25.25 3.74 -9.78
C CYS A 263 26.07 3.76 -11.08
N GLU A 264 25.65 3.01 -12.11
CA GLU A 264 26.30 2.97 -13.44
C GLU A 264 26.36 4.35 -14.13
N VAL A 265 25.25 5.10 -14.13
CA VAL A 265 25.16 6.39 -14.86
C VAL A 265 26.09 7.47 -14.28
N GLY A 266 26.50 7.35 -13.01
CA GLY A 266 27.49 8.25 -12.41
C GLY A 266 28.94 7.91 -12.73
N ALA A 267 29.23 6.64 -13.02
CA ALA A 267 30.59 6.17 -13.31
C ALA A 267 31.12 6.67 -14.65
N HIS A 268 30.25 7.08 -15.57
CA HIS A 268 30.60 7.56 -16.92
C HIS A 268 30.80 9.09 -17.04
N ASN A 269 30.70 9.84 -15.93
CA ASN A 269 30.90 11.30 -15.91
C ASN A 269 32.16 11.72 -15.12
N VAL A 270 33.14 10.81 -14.97
CA VAL A 270 34.47 11.11 -14.43
C VAL A 270 35.52 10.93 -15.51
#